data_AF-A0A9E6VR15-F1
#
_entry.id   AF-A0A9E6VR15-F1
#
_cell.length_a   1.000
_cell.length_b   1.000
_cell.length_c   1.000
_cell.angle_alpha   90.00
_cell.angle_beta   90.00
_cell.angle_gamma   90.00
#
_symmetry.space_group_name_H-M   'P 1'
#
loop_
_entity.id
_entity.type
_entity.pdbx_description
1 polymer ?
#
loop_
_entity_poly.entity_id
_entity_poly.type
_entity_poly.pdbx_seq_one_letter_code
_entity_poly.pdbx_strand_id
1 'polypeptide(L)'
;MENQSLLIETLFEKATHYTKTSVELYKLKAIGKSADIISDLASRTIVIAFAVICFFILNTGIALWIGEMLGKTYYGFFIVAGFYAFAGMLFYVFRNRWIKTPLRNSIITQALK
;
A
#
# COMPACT_ATOMS: atom_id res chain seq x y z
N MET A 1 -47.52 -25.95 29.86
CA MET A 1 -46.86 -25.78 28.54
C MET A 1 -46.63 -24.29 28.20
N GLU A 2 -47.34 -23.34 28.81
CA GLU A 2 -47.27 -21.89 28.53
C GLU A 2 -45.99 -21.16 29.00
N ASN A 3 -45.27 -21.71 29.98
CA ASN A 3 -44.07 -21.06 30.56
C ASN A 3 -42.80 -21.27 29.70
N GLN A 4 -42.75 -22.34 28.89
CA GLN A 4 -41.60 -22.64 28.02
C GLN A 4 -41.53 -21.71 26.81
N SER A 5 -42.69 -21.28 26.27
CA SER A 5 -42.77 -20.32 25.18
C SER A 5 -42.30 -18.92 25.59
N LEU A 6 -42.66 -18.45 26.79
CA LEU A 6 -42.22 -17.15 27.32
C LEU A 6 -40.70 -17.09 27.58
N LEU A 7 -40.10 -18.20 28.00
CA LEU A 7 -38.64 -18.30 28.14
C LEU A 7 -37.91 -18.27 26.80
N ILE A 8 -38.45 -18.92 25.78
CA ILE A 8 -37.88 -18.88 24.43
C ILE A 8 -38.01 -17.49 23.81
N GLU A 9 -39.15 -16.83 23.99
CA GLU A 9 -39.41 -15.48 23.48
C GLU A 9 -38.48 -14.44 24.12
N THR A 10 -38.29 -14.50 25.45
CA THR A 10 -37.37 -13.60 26.17
C THR A 10 -35.89 -13.85 25.85
N LEU A 11 -35.49 -15.09 25.58
CA LEU A 11 -34.14 -15.42 25.10
C LEU A 11 -33.92 -14.94 23.66
N PHE A 12 -34.92 -15.09 22.79
CA PHE A 12 -34.88 -14.60 21.42
C PHE A 12 -34.80 -13.07 21.38
N GLU A 13 -35.53 -12.39 22.25
CA GLU A 13 -35.50 -10.93 22.38
C GLU A 13 -34.14 -10.42 22.88
N LYS A 14 -33.54 -11.07 23.88
CA LYS A 14 -32.15 -10.77 24.29
C LYS A 14 -31.14 -11.06 23.19
N ALA A 15 -31.23 -12.20 22.50
CA ALA A 15 -30.33 -12.53 21.40
C ALA A 15 -30.44 -11.53 20.24
N THR A 16 -31.67 -11.08 19.94
CA THR A 16 -31.95 -10.05 18.94
C THR A 16 -31.36 -8.70 19.38
N HIS A 17 -31.49 -8.32 20.64
CA HIS A 17 -30.90 -7.09 21.16
C HIS A 17 -29.36 -7.15 21.12
N TYR A 18 -28.74 -8.25 21.55
CA TYR A 18 -27.29 -8.46 21.50
C TYR A 18 -26.75 -8.47 20.06
N THR A 19 -27.46 -9.08 19.12
CA THR A 19 -27.08 -9.08 17.70
C THR A 19 -27.22 -7.69 17.09
N LYS A 20 -28.27 -6.94 17.43
CA LYS A 20 -28.43 -5.54 17.01
C LYS A 20 -27.27 -4.67 17.52
N THR A 21 -26.94 -4.77 18.80
CA THR A 21 -25.82 -4.03 19.41
C THR A 21 -24.47 -4.46 18.83
N SER A 22 -24.28 -5.76 18.54
CA SER A 22 -23.04 -6.27 17.94
C SER A 22 -22.86 -5.80 16.50
N VAL A 23 -23.94 -5.74 15.71
CA VAL A 23 -23.94 -5.21 14.34
C VAL A 23 -23.67 -3.71 14.35
N GLU A 24 -24.25 -2.98 15.30
CA GLU A 24 -24.03 -1.53 15.47
C GLU A 24 -22.59 -1.22 15.88
N LEU A 25 -22.02 -2.00 16.82
CA LEU A 25 -20.61 -1.96 17.18
C LEU A 25 -19.69 -2.27 15.99
N TYR A 26 -20.03 -3.25 15.16
CA TYR A 26 -19.24 -3.61 13.98
C TYR A 26 -19.30 -2.51 12.91
N LYS A 27 -20.48 -1.90 12.71
CA LYS A 27 -20.67 -0.78 11.80
C LYS A 27 -19.86 0.44 12.26
N LEU A 28 -19.90 0.77 13.55
CA LEU A 28 -19.16 1.89 14.12
C LEU A 28 -17.64 1.65 14.09
N LYS A 29 -17.20 0.42 14.38
CA LYS A 29 -15.79 0.02 14.31
C LYS A 29 -15.27 -0.04 12.87
N ALA A 30 -16.10 -0.46 11.91
CA ALA A 30 -15.77 -0.43 10.49
C ALA A 30 -15.61 1.00 9.99
N ILE A 31 -16.52 1.90 10.37
CA ILE A 31 -16.45 3.32 10.01
C ILE A 31 -15.21 3.96 10.65
N GLY A 32 -15.02 3.82 11.96
CA GLY A 32 -13.85 4.37 12.65
C GLY A 32 -12.52 3.84 12.12
N LYS A 33 -12.42 2.53 11.89
CA LYS A 33 -11.20 1.91 11.33
C LYS A 33 -10.96 2.31 9.88
N SER A 34 -12.02 2.48 9.08
CA SER A 34 -11.89 2.99 7.72
C SER A 34 -11.42 4.45 7.71
N ALA A 35 -11.94 5.28 8.61
CA ALA A 35 -11.52 6.67 8.76
C ALA A 35 -10.06 6.79 9.23
N ASP A 36 -9.61 5.94 10.16
CA ASP A 36 -8.21 5.90 10.59
C ASP A 36 -7.27 5.46 9.47
N ILE A 37 -7.66 4.44 8.69
CA ILE A 37 -6.87 3.99 7.54
C ILE A 37 -6.78 5.09 6.49
N ILE A 38 -7.89 5.78 6.20
CA ILE A 38 -7.91 6.89 5.24
C ILE A 38 -7.05 8.05 5.74
N SER A 39 -7.11 8.36 7.04
CA SER A 39 -6.31 9.41 7.68
C SER A 39 -4.81 9.10 7.67
N ASP A 40 -4.44 7.85 7.95
CA ASP A 40 -3.06 7.38 7.88
C ASP A 40 -2.56 7.36 6.43
N LEU A 41 -3.36 6.86 5.49
CA LEU A 41 -3.02 6.91 4.06
C LEU A 41 -2.87 8.35 3.57
N ALA A 42 -3.77 9.27 3.95
CA ALA A 42 -3.69 10.66 3.54
C ALA A 42 -2.40 11.31 4.05
N SER A 43 -2.10 11.16 5.35
CA SER A 43 -0.87 11.68 5.95
C SER A 43 0.38 11.08 5.30
N ARG A 44 0.39 9.76 5.08
CA ARG A 44 1.51 9.05 4.46
C ARG A 44 1.67 9.40 2.99
N THR A 45 0.58 9.64 2.28
CA THR A 45 0.59 10.10 0.87
C THR A 45 1.23 11.46 0.74
N ILE A 46 0.95 12.39 1.66
CA ILE A 46 1.57 13.73 1.65
C ILE A 46 3.09 13.61 1.82
N VAL A 47 3.55 12.80 2.78
CA VAL A 47 4.99 12.57 3.00
C VAL A 47 5.64 11.92 1.78
N ILE A 48 5.00 10.90 1.19
CA ILE A 48 5.51 10.25 -0.02
C ILE A 48 5.54 11.21 -1.20
N ALA A 49 4.49 12.02 -1.40
CA ALA A 49 4.44 13.02 -2.46
C ALA A 49 5.58 14.03 -2.34
N PHE A 50 5.84 14.54 -1.13
CA PHE A 50 6.98 15.42 -0.86
C PHE A 50 8.31 14.72 -1.17
N ALA A 51 8.48 13.48 -0.72
CA ALA A 51 9.68 12.71 -1.00
C ALA A 51 9.91 12.53 -2.51
N VAL A 52 8.85 12.20 -3.28
CA VAL A 52 8.90 12.06 -4.73
C VAL A 52 9.30 13.36 -5.41
N ILE A 53 8.70 14.50 -5.00
CA ILE A 53 9.04 15.82 -5.54
C ILE A 53 10.50 16.16 -5.26
N CYS A 54 10.96 15.99 -4.02
CA CYS A 54 12.37 16.19 -3.66
C CYS A 54 13.30 15.32 -4.51
N PHE A 55 12.96 14.04 -4.68
CA PHE A 55 13.76 13.09 -5.47
C PHE A 55 13.80 13.47 -6.96
N PHE A 56 12.70 13.99 -7.49
CA PHE A 56 12.59 14.45 -8.87
C PHE A 56 13.46 15.68 -9.12
N ILE A 57 13.41 16.66 -8.22
CA ILE A 57 14.25 17.86 -8.27
C ILE A 57 15.72 17.46 -8.15
N LEU A 58 16.07 16.55 -7.24
CA LEU A 58 17.44 16.07 -7.08
C LEU A 58 17.97 15.41 -8.35
N ASN A 59 17.18 14.53 -8.98
CA ASN A 59 17.54 13.88 -10.23
C ASN A 59 17.73 14.89 -11.37
N THR A 60 16.84 15.86 -11.46
CA THR A 60 16.94 16.93 -12.45
C THR A 60 18.18 17.79 -12.21
N GLY A 61 18.49 18.11 -10.95
CA GLY A 61 19.69 18.85 -10.56
C GLY A 61 20.99 18.11 -10.92
N ILE A 62 21.05 16.79 -10.66
CA ILE A 62 22.18 15.95 -11.06
C ILE A 62 22.34 15.94 -12.60
N ALA A 63 21.24 15.83 -13.34
CA ALA A 63 21.26 15.88 -14.80
C ALA A 63 21.80 17.22 -15.33
N LEU A 64 21.34 18.35 -14.75
CA LEU A 64 21.86 19.67 -15.13
C LEU A 64 23.33 19.85 -14.76
N TRP A 65 23.75 19.41 -13.57
CA TRP A 65 25.13 19.53 -13.12
C TRP A 65 26.10 18.75 -14.01
N ILE A 66 25.74 17.52 -14.38
CA ILE A 66 26.49 16.72 -15.36
C ILE A 66 26.47 17.42 -16.72
N GLY A 67 25.32 17.96 -17.13
CA GLY A 67 25.19 18.69 -18.39
C GLY A 67 26.05 19.96 -18.47
N GLU A 68 26.23 20.66 -17.36
CA GLU A 68 27.06 21.87 -17.26
C GLU A 68 28.55 21.51 -17.32
N MET A 69 28.99 20.45 -16.63
CA MET A 69 30.37 19.94 -16.72
C MET A 69 30.74 19.51 -18.14
N LEU A 70 29.78 18.98 -18.91
CA LEU A 70 29.97 18.60 -20.32
C LEU A 70 29.77 19.78 -21.30
N GLY A 71 29.48 20.99 -20.80
CA GLY A 71 29.33 22.20 -21.60
C GLY A 71 28.00 22.32 -22.38
N LYS A 72 27.18 21.27 -22.41
CA LYS A 72 25.82 21.31 -22.97
C LYS A 72 24.87 20.44 -22.14
N THR A 73 23.78 21.05 -21.70
CA THR A 73 22.74 20.44 -20.85
C THR A 73 22.16 19.15 -21.46
N TYR A 74 22.07 19.07 -22.79
CA TYR A 74 21.58 17.89 -23.52
C TYR A 74 22.37 16.61 -23.19
N TYR A 75 23.69 16.70 -22.97
CA TYR A 75 24.49 15.52 -22.64
C TYR A 75 24.19 14.98 -21.24
N GLY A 76 23.88 15.87 -20.29
CA GLY A 76 23.49 15.47 -18.94
C GLY A 76 22.23 14.62 -18.93
N PHE A 77 21.20 15.06 -19.68
CA PHE A 77 19.98 14.26 -19.85
C PHE A 77 20.23 12.94 -20.59
N PHE A 78 21.10 12.93 -21.61
CA PHE A 78 21.38 11.72 -22.38
C PHE A 78 22.11 10.65 -21.55
N ILE A 79 23.06 11.06 -20.71
CA ILE A 79 23.77 10.17 -19.78
C ILE A 79 22.80 9.59 -18.74
N VAL A 80 21.96 10.43 -18.15
CA VAL A 80 20.97 10.00 -17.15
C VAL A 80 19.94 9.05 -17.79
N ALA A 81 19.46 9.36 -19.00
CA ALA A 81 18.56 8.49 -19.75
C ALA A 81 19.21 7.15 -20.10
N GLY A 82 20.48 7.15 -20.54
CA GLY A 82 21.25 5.94 -20.81
C GLY A 82 21.43 5.08 -19.57
N PHE A 83 21.74 5.71 -18.43
CA PHE A 83 21.84 5.03 -17.14
C PHE A 83 20.51 4.37 -16.73
N TYR A 84 19.39 5.09 -16.85
CA TYR A 84 18.06 4.53 -16.58
C TYR A 84 17.67 3.41 -17.54
N ALA A 85 18.00 3.52 -18.83
CA ALA A 85 17.75 2.47 -19.81
C ALA A 85 18.58 1.22 -19.50
N PHE A 86 19.86 1.39 -19.13
CA PHE A 86 20.73 0.29 -18.72
C PHE A 86 20.24 -0.38 -17.44
N ALA A 87 19.88 0.40 -16.42
CA ALA A 87 19.29 -0.11 -15.19
C ALA A 87 17.98 -0.86 -15.47
N GLY A 88 17.11 -0.33 -16.33
CA GLY A 88 15.88 -0.99 -16.76
C GLY A 88 16.12 -2.32 -17.48
N MET A 89 17.13 -2.37 -18.35
CA MET A 89 17.53 -3.60 -19.03
C MET A 89 18.10 -4.63 -18.05
N LEU A 90 18.90 -4.19 -17.08
CA LEU A 90 19.40 -5.04 -15.99
C LEU A 90 18.24 -5.61 -15.17
N PHE A 91 17.27 -4.78 -14.78
CA PHE A 91 16.06 -5.22 -14.10
C PHE A 91 15.26 -6.22 -14.93
N TYR A 92 15.16 -6.04 -16.25
CA TYR A 92 14.47 -6.97 -17.13
C TYR A 92 15.13 -8.36 -17.13
N VAL A 93 16.47 -8.41 -17.22
CA VAL A 93 17.23 -9.66 -17.18
C VAL A 93 17.16 -10.32 -15.79
N PHE A 94 17.30 -9.54 -14.72
CA PHE A 94 17.25 -10.03 -13.34
C PHE A 94 15.82 -10.30 -12.83
N ARG A 95 14.79 -9.90 -13.57
CA ARG A 95 13.36 -10.08 -13.22
C ARG A 95 13.04 -11.52 -12.83
N ASN A 96 13.62 -12.48 -13.53
CA ASN A 96 13.35 -13.90 -13.28
C ASN A 96 13.99 -14.41 -11.98
N ARG A 97 15.06 -13.76 -11.47
CA ARG A 97 15.82 -14.20 -10.28
C ARG A 97 15.58 -13.36 -9.03
N TRP A 98 15.10 -12.12 -9.17
CA TRP A 98 14.81 -11.24 -8.03
C TRP A 98 13.33 -11.19 -7.68
N ILE A 99 12.41 -11.38 -8.64
CA ILE A 99 10.97 -11.24 -8.39
C ILE A 99 10.31 -12.61 -8.30
N LYS A 100 10.53 -13.52 -9.26
CA LYS A 100 9.83 -14.82 -9.31
C LYS A 100 10.20 -15.76 -8.16
N THR A 101 11.44 -15.77 -7.71
CA THR A 101 11.95 -16.67 -6.65
C THR A 101 11.43 -16.32 -5.26
N PRO A 102 11.53 -15.07 -4.75
CA PRO A 102 11.00 -14.74 -3.44
C PRO A 102 9.46 -14.72 -3.42
N LEU A 103 8.80 -14.29 -4.51
CA LEU A 103 7.34 -14.36 -4.58
C LEU A 103 6.84 -15.79 -4.50
N ARG A 104 7.44 -16.72 -5.25
CA ARG A 104 7.06 -18.13 -5.22
C ARG A 104 7.31 -18.74 -3.84
N ASN A 105 8.43 -18.41 -3.20
CA ASN A 105 8.74 -18.94 -1.87
C ASN A 105 7.77 -18.40 -0.80
N SER A 106 7.45 -17.09 -0.83
CA SER A 106 6.46 -16.50 0.09
C SER A 106 5.05 -17.06 -0.11
N ILE A 107 4.63 -17.30 -1.36
CA ILE A 107 3.31 -17.89 -1.64
C ILE A 107 3.26 -19.35 -1.16
N ILE A 108 4.30 -20.14 -1.42
CA ILE A 108 4.37 -21.54 -0.95
C ILE A 108 4.39 -21.60 0.57
N THR A 109 5.18 -20.76 1.25
CA THR A 109 5.21 -20.72 2.72
C THR A 109 3.89 -20.29 3.35
N GLN A 110 3.12 -19.41 2.70
CA GLN A 110 1.77 -19.04 3.16
C GLN A 110 0.72 -20.13 2.90
N ALA A 111 0.85 -20.91 1.83
CA ALA A 111 -0.07 -21.98 1.50
C ALA A 111 0.14 -23.27 2.31
N LEU A 112 1.33 -23.45 2.89
CA LEU A 112 1.71 -24.62 3.71
C LEU A 112 1.50 -24.41 5.22
N LYS A 113 0.92 -23.28 5.62
CA LYS A 113 0.56 -22.94 6.99
C LYS A 113 -0.96 -22.92 7.16
#